data_AF-A0A6I5I0J2-F1
#
_entry.id   AF-A0A6I5I0J2-F1
#
_cell.length_a   1.000
_cell.length_b   1.000
_cell.length_c   1.000
_cell.angle_alpha   90.00
_cell.angle_beta   90.00
_cell.angle_gamma   90.00
#
_symmetry.space_group_name_H-M   'P 1'
#
loop_
_entity.id
_entity.type
_entity.pdbx_description
1 polymer ?
#
loop_
_entity_poly.entity_id
_entity_poly.type
_entity_poly.pdbx_seq_one_letter_code
_entity_poly.pdbx_strand_id
1 'polypeptide(L)'
;MVGTGGIRLAAAVAAAFGLVVTAQGTASAAPRTVDATFGGYGEWNADPYGGAPGDSIRACDTSADGWSIEVKLDIGGDGTWDRIATTRGHTAPYCTSWKTGNIKEGTPVRVQVANVNGGATYPKGSLLLSRA
;
A
#
# COMPACT_ATOMS: atom_id res chain seq x y z
N MET A 1 1.00 71.71 29.15
CA MET A 1 1.44 70.83 28.05
C MET A 1 1.09 69.40 28.48
N VAL A 2 0.00 68.85 27.96
CA VAL A 2 -0.44 67.48 28.22
C VAL A 2 -0.82 66.89 26.88
N GLY A 3 0.01 65.97 26.38
CA GLY A 3 -0.25 65.18 25.18
C GLY A 3 -0.47 63.73 25.58
N THR A 4 -1.73 63.33 25.74
CA THR A 4 -2.14 61.94 25.96
C THR A 4 -2.32 61.27 24.60
N GLY A 5 -1.27 60.60 24.12
CA GLY A 5 -1.31 59.76 22.91
C GLY A 5 -1.83 58.36 23.24
N GLY A 6 -2.96 58.01 22.64
CA GLY A 6 -3.72 56.79 22.91
C GLY A 6 -3.03 55.48 22.53
N ILE A 7 -3.28 54.47 23.36
CA ILE A 7 -2.95 53.06 23.18
C ILE A 7 -3.74 52.53 21.97
N ARG A 8 -3.05 52.03 20.93
CA ARG A 8 -3.67 51.21 19.88
C ARG A 8 -3.39 49.74 20.18
N LEU A 9 -4.41 49.06 20.68
CA LEU A 9 -4.53 47.60 20.70
C LEU A 9 -4.54 47.09 19.26
N ALA A 10 -3.50 46.36 18.84
CA ALA A 10 -3.54 45.54 17.64
C ALA A 10 -3.71 44.08 18.07
N ALA A 11 -4.95 43.60 18.03
CA ALA A 11 -5.27 42.18 18.17
C ALA A 11 -4.86 41.47 16.88
N ALA A 12 -3.73 40.74 16.92
CA ALA A 12 -3.35 39.84 15.85
C ALA A 12 -4.08 38.50 16.03
N VAL A 13 -5.19 38.32 15.32
CA VAL A 13 -5.85 37.01 15.21
C VAL A 13 -5.04 36.16 14.24
N ALA A 14 -4.23 35.24 14.76
CA ALA A 14 -3.54 34.25 13.96
C ALA A 14 -4.55 33.16 13.52
N ALA A 15 -5.02 33.22 12.29
CA ALA A 15 -5.81 32.15 11.68
C ALA A 15 -4.88 30.99 11.31
N ALA A 16 -4.91 29.91 12.07
CA ALA A 16 -4.23 28.67 11.72
C ALA A 16 -5.05 27.93 10.64
N PHE A 17 -4.54 27.89 9.41
CA PHE A 17 -5.08 27.02 8.37
C PHE A 17 -4.61 25.58 8.63
N GLY A 18 -5.50 24.75 9.20
CA GLY A 18 -5.31 23.31 9.28
C GLY A 18 -5.58 22.66 7.92
N LEU A 19 -4.53 22.20 7.23
CA LEU A 19 -4.67 21.39 6.03
C LEU A 19 -5.11 19.97 6.41
N VAL A 20 -6.40 19.68 6.27
CA VAL A 20 -6.91 18.30 6.38
C VAL A 20 -6.79 17.65 4.99
N VAL A 21 -5.76 16.84 4.79
CA VAL A 21 -5.66 15.98 3.60
C VAL A 21 -6.60 14.79 3.82
N THR A 22 -7.85 14.90 3.37
CA THR A 22 -8.73 13.73 3.25
C THR A 22 -8.32 12.97 1.99
N ALA A 23 -7.48 11.94 2.15
CA ALA A 23 -7.22 10.98 1.08
C ALA A 23 -8.52 10.21 0.80
N GLN A 24 -9.34 10.72 -0.12
CA GLN A 24 -10.46 9.98 -0.68
C GLN A 24 -9.91 8.90 -1.61
N GLY A 25 -9.68 7.71 -1.07
CA GLY A 25 -9.37 6.55 -1.89
C GLY A 25 -10.62 6.20 -2.70
N THR A 26 -10.55 6.32 -4.03
CA THR A 26 -11.55 5.72 -4.91
C THR A 26 -11.63 4.23 -4.59
N ALA A 27 -12.80 3.74 -4.17
CA ALA A 27 -13.05 2.32 -4.00
C ALA A 27 -13.11 1.68 -5.39
N SER A 28 -11.96 1.36 -5.96
CA SER A 28 -11.87 0.48 -7.12
C SER A 28 -12.13 -0.94 -6.63
N ALA A 29 -13.19 -1.57 -7.15
CA ALA A 29 -13.46 -2.99 -6.95
C ALA A 29 -12.47 -3.90 -7.69
N ALA A 30 -11.79 -3.38 -8.73
CA ALA A 30 -10.77 -4.13 -9.44
C ALA A 30 -9.47 -4.27 -8.62
N PRO A 31 -8.69 -5.36 -8.82
CA PRO A 31 -7.40 -5.53 -8.20
C PRO A 31 -6.49 -4.33 -8.43
N ARG A 32 -5.82 -3.89 -7.38
CA ARG A 32 -4.82 -2.83 -7.42
C ARG A 32 -3.46 -3.45 -7.64
N THR A 33 -2.82 -3.07 -8.73
CA THR A 33 -1.45 -3.47 -9.07
C THR A 33 -0.45 -2.59 -8.34
N VAL A 34 0.60 -3.20 -7.83
CA VAL A 34 1.73 -2.56 -7.15
C VAL A 34 3.01 -3.07 -7.80
N ASP A 35 3.68 -2.21 -8.55
CA ASP A 35 4.87 -2.61 -9.32
C ASP A 35 6.01 -3.03 -8.40
N ALA A 36 6.73 -4.09 -8.78
CA ALA A 36 8.03 -4.36 -8.20
C ALA A 36 9.07 -3.39 -8.81
N THR A 37 10.28 -3.35 -8.25
CA THR A 37 11.34 -2.49 -8.79
C THR A 37 11.73 -2.90 -10.22
N PHE A 38 11.65 -4.19 -10.53
CA PHE A 38 11.87 -4.73 -11.87
C PHE A 38 11.09 -6.04 -12.03
N GLY A 39 10.86 -6.42 -13.28
CA GLY A 39 10.48 -7.77 -13.66
C GLY A 39 9.09 -8.26 -13.28
N GLY A 40 8.26 -7.50 -12.56
CA GLY A 40 6.93 -7.97 -12.17
C GLY A 40 6.19 -7.03 -11.24
N TYR A 41 5.13 -7.54 -10.62
CA TYR A 41 4.21 -6.79 -9.78
C TYR A 41 3.50 -7.68 -8.77
N GLY A 42 2.95 -7.05 -7.74
CA GLY A 42 1.98 -7.65 -6.84
C GLY A 42 0.58 -7.09 -7.09
N GLU A 43 -0.43 -7.87 -6.73
CA GLU A 43 -1.82 -7.44 -6.80
C GLU A 43 -2.47 -7.57 -5.42
N TRP A 44 -3.30 -6.60 -5.08
CA TRP A 44 -4.20 -6.61 -3.93
C TRP A 44 -5.62 -6.42 -4.41
N ASN A 45 -6.52 -7.30 -3.98
CA ASN A 45 -7.93 -7.21 -4.32
C ASN A 45 -8.76 -7.21 -3.03
N ALA A 46 -9.40 -6.09 -2.72
CA ALA A 46 -10.24 -5.94 -1.53
C ALA A 46 -11.56 -6.69 -1.71
N ASP A 47 -12.29 -6.40 -2.79
CA ASP A 47 -13.57 -7.02 -3.09
C ASP A 47 -13.46 -8.04 -4.24
N PRO A 48 -14.29 -9.09 -4.29
CA PRO A 48 -14.33 -10.00 -5.43
C PRO A 48 -14.66 -9.26 -6.73
N TYR A 49 -13.82 -9.42 -7.76
CA TYR A 49 -14.03 -8.78 -9.06
C TYR A 49 -13.41 -9.60 -10.19
N GLY A 50 -14.14 -9.77 -11.29
CA GLY A 50 -13.62 -10.40 -12.51
C GLY A 50 -13.05 -11.81 -12.32
N GLY A 51 -13.55 -12.56 -11.32
CA GLY A 51 -13.05 -13.89 -10.95
C GLY A 51 -11.85 -13.89 -9.99
N ALA A 52 -11.28 -12.72 -9.67
CA ALA A 52 -10.36 -12.58 -8.54
C ALA A 52 -11.14 -12.59 -7.23
N PRO A 53 -10.73 -13.36 -6.21
CA PRO A 53 -11.37 -13.34 -4.90
C PRO A 53 -11.10 -12.01 -4.19
N GLY A 54 -12.01 -11.63 -3.29
CA GLY A 54 -11.76 -10.55 -2.35
C GLY A 54 -10.72 -10.93 -1.31
N ASP A 55 -10.30 -9.93 -0.54
CA ASP A 55 -9.29 -10.02 0.50
C ASP A 55 -8.09 -10.87 0.09
N SER A 56 -7.52 -10.57 -1.07
CA SER A 56 -6.52 -11.46 -1.65
C SER A 56 -5.32 -10.75 -2.24
N ILE A 57 -4.18 -11.45 -2.17
CA ILE A 57 -2.93 -11.02 -2.81
C ILE A 57 -2.41 -12.08 -3.78
N ARG A 58 -1.69 -11.62 -4.79
CA ARG A 58 -0.98 -12.46 -5.77
C ARG A 58 0.34 -11.81 -6.17
N ALA A 59 1.35 -12.63 -6.44
CA ALA A 59 2.62 -12.18 -7.02
C ALA A 59 2.70 -12.61 -8.48
N CYS A 60 3.16 -11.70 -9.36
CA CYS A 60 3.37 -11.95 -10.78
C CYS A 60 4.76 -11.54 -11.19
N ASP A 61 5.54 -12.52 -11.64
CA ASP A 61 6.84 -12.36 -12.22
C ASP A 61 6.72 -12.47 -13.74
N THR A 62 7.17 -11.46 -14.45
CA THR A 62 6.97 -11.28 -15.89
C THR A 62 8.27 -11.35 -16.68
N SER A 63 9.42 -11.31 -16.00
CA SER A 63 10.73 -11.19 -16.65
C SER A 63 11.74 -12.19 -16.09
N ALA A 64 12.50 -12.85 -16.97
CA ALA A 64 13.57 -13.76 -16.57
C ALA A 64 14.87 -13.00 -16.22
N ASP A 65 14.80 -12.10 -15.24
CA ASP A 65 15.93 -11.25 -14.80
C ASP A 65 16.72 -11.85 -13.62
N GLY A 66 16.37 -13.07 -13.22
CA GLY A 66 16.98 -13.80 -12.10
C GLY A 66 16.42 -13.40 -10.74
N TRP A 67 15.41 -12.53 -10.68
CA TRP A 67 14.69 -12.22 -9.45
C TRP A 67 13.28 -12.81 -9.49
N SER A 68 12.71 -12.98 -8.31
CA SER A 68 11.33 -13.37 -8.10
C SER A 68 10.57 -12.23 -7.43
N ILE A 69 9.25 -12.29 -7.45
CA ILE A 69 8.38 -11.33 -6.78
C ILE A 69 7.85 -11.94 -5.48
N GLU A 70 7.87 -11.15 -4.41
CA GLU A 70 7.24 -11.47 -3.14
C GLU A 70 6.28 -10.35 -2.74
N VAL A 71 5.05 -10.72 -2.44
CA VAL A 71 3.97 -9.84 -1.99
C VAL A 71 3.61 -10.23 -0.57
N LYS A 72 3.66 -9.26 0.34
CA LYS A 72 3.36 -9.44 1.77
C LYS A 72 2.20 -8.54 2.15
N LEU A 73 1.23 -9.11 2.86
CA LEU A 73 0.07 -8.41 3.41
C LEU A 73 0.20 -8.40 4.93
N ASP A 74 0.12 -7.22 5.51
CA ASP A 74 -0.09 -6.98 6.94
C ASP A 74 -1.54 -6.50 7.12
N ILE A 75 -2.31 -7.24 7.90
CA ILE A 75 -3.70 -7.02 8.23
C ILE A 75 -3.76 -6.35 9.61
N GLY A 76 -4.39 -5.18 9.67
CA GLY A 76 -4.43 -4.37 10.88
C GLY A 76 -3.25 -3.39 11.00
N GLY A 77 -2.19 -3.56 10.21
CA GLY A 77 -1.04 -2.66 10.18
C GLY A 77 -0.13 -2.79 11.40
N ASP A 78 -0.06 -3.98 12.00
CA ASP A 78 0.61 -4.22 13.28
C ASP A 78 2.12 -4.50 13.16
N GLY A 79 2.63 -4.61 11.92
CA GLY A 79 4.02 -4.91 11.61
C GLY A 79 4.29 -6.38 11.31
N THR A 80 3.30 -7.26 11.46
CA THR A 80 3.37 -8.69 11.17
C THR A 80 2.88 -8.96 9.75
N TRP A 81 3.49 -9.93 9.07
CA TRP A 81 3.05 -10.35 7.73
C TRP A 81 2.10 -11.55 7.85
N ASP A 82 0.80 -11.33 7.68
CA ASP A 82 -0.23 -12.37 7.78
C ASP A 82 -0.31 -13.25 6.54
N ARG A 83 -0.04 -12.68 5.35
CA ARG A 83 -0.03 -13.43 4.09
C ARG A 83 1.15 -13.08 3.24
N ILE A 84 1.73 -14.11 2.63
CA ILE A 84 2.89 -13.99 1.74
C ILE A 84 2.65 -14.80 0.48
N ALA A 85 2.61 -14.16 -0.68
CA ALA A 85 2.63 -14.80 -1.99
C ALA A 85 3.99 -14.58 -2.65
N THR A 86 4.60 -15.62 -3.22
CA THR A 86 5.93 -15.49 -3.84
C THR A 86 6.07 -16.37 -5.08
N THR A 87 6.80 -15.88 -6.07
CA THR A 87 7.18 -16.63 -7.28
C THR A 87 8.52 -17.36 -7.14
N ARG A 88 9.17 -17.33 -5.96
CA ARG A 88 10.42 -18.08 -5.74
C ARG A 88 10.24 -19.55 -6.11
N GLY A 89 11.23 -20.09 -6.83
CA GLY A 89 11.22 -21.48 -7.29
C GLY A 89 10.44 -21.72 -8.59
N HIS A 90 9.87 -20.67 -9.19
CA HIS A 90 9.21 -20.74 -10.50
C HIS A 90 9.99 -19.94 -11.54
N THR A 91 9.95 -20.39 -12.80
CA THR A 91 10.54 -19.68 -13.94
C THR A 91 9.56 -18.64 -14.46
N ALA A 92 10.03 -17.40 -14.67
CA ALA A 92 9.24 -16.35 -15.31
C ALA A 92 8.95 -16.67 -16.79
N PRO A 93 7.77 -16.28 -17.33
CA PRO A 93 6.68 -15.59 -16.65
C PRO A 93 5.82 -16.55 -15.80
N TYR A 94 5.46 -16.11 -14.59
CA TYR A 94 4.65 -16.87 -13.66
C TYR A 94 3.89 -15.96 -12.70
N CYS A 95 2.59 -16.21 -12.52
CA CYS A 95 1.81 -15.64 -11.44
C CYS A 95 1.37 -16.75 -10.48
N THR A 96 1.41 -16.47 -9.17
CA THR A 96 0.89 -17.40 -8.17
C THR A 96 -0.61 -17.56 -8.30
N SER A 97 -1.20 -18.57 -7.65
CA SER A 97 -2.62 -18.49 -7.31
C SER A 97 -2.88 -17.34 -6.33
N TRP A 98 -4.14 -16.89 -6.24
CA TRP A 98 -4.54 -15.91 -5.24
C TRP A 98 -4.46 -16.51 -3.85
N LYS A 99 -3.81 -15.81 -2.92
CA LYS A 99 -3.88 -16.11 -1.49
C LYS A 99 -4.98 -15.24 -0.87
N THR A 100 -6.10 -15.89 -0.56
CA THR A 100 -7.32 -15.25 -0.04
C THR A 100 -7.56 -15.63 1.42
N GLY A 101 -8.46 -14.89 2.07
CA GLY A 101 -9.04 -15.20 3.37
C GLY A 101 -9.82 -13.99 3.84
N ASN A 102 -10.98 -14.21 4.45
CA ASN A 102 -11.87 -13.11 4.84
C ASN A 102 -11.19 -12.17 5.84
N ILE A 103 -11.23 -10.88 5.56
CA ILE A 103 -10.78 -9.81 6.45
C ILE A 103 -12.04 -9.06 6.91
N LYS A 104 -12.01 -8.52 8.12
CA LYS A 104 -13.11 -7.69 8.58
C LYS A 104 -13.14 -6.39 7.77
N GLU A 105 -14.29 -6.05 7.20
CA GLU A 105 -14.51 -4.79 6.48
C GLU A 105 -13.98 -3.56 7.22
N GLY A 106 -13.33 -2.67 6.47
CA GLY A 106 -12.72 -1.44 6.95
C GLY A 106 -11.39 -1.62 7.68
N THR A 107 -10.91 -2.86 7.85
CA THR A 107 -9.61 -3.16 8.48
C THR A 107 -8.48 -2.58 7.62
N PRO A 108 -7.58 -1.76 8.18
CA PRO A 108 -6.44 -1.25 7.43
C PRO A 108 -5.54 -2.41 7.01
N VAL A 109 -5.01 -2.33 5.79
CA VAL A 109 -4.05 -3.30 5.28
C VAL A 109 -2.85 -2.60 4.66
N ARG A 110 -1.68 -3.22 4.78
CA ARG A 110 -0.44 -2.78 4.14
C ARG A 110 0.09 -3.89 3.26
N VAL A 111 0.24 -3.59 1.97
CA VAL A 111 0.75 -4.53 0.96
C VAL A 111 2.13 -4.07 0.54
N GLN A 112 3.14 -4.91 0.76
CA GLN A 112 4.51 -4.69 0.31
C GLN A 112 4.83 -5.63 -0.84
N VAL A 113 5.38 -5.08 -1.92
CA VAL A 113 5.91 -5.85 -3.06
C VAL A 113 7.41 -5.65 -3.13
N ALA A 114 8.16 -6.74 -3.15
CA ALA A 114 9.62 -6.69 -3.24
C ALA A 114 10.15 -7.72 -4.24
N ASN A 115 11.24 -7.36 -4.90
CA ASN A 115 12.06 -8.31 -5.63
C ASN A 115 12.89 -9.13 -4.65
N VAL A 116 12.97 -10.44 -4.89
CA VAL A 116 13.67 -11.37 -4.01
C VAL A 116 14.46 -12.41 -4.80
N ASN A 117 15.62 -12.81 -4.29
CA ASN A 117 16.46 -13.82 -4.94
C ASN A 117 17.22 -14.60 -3.85
N GLY A 118 17.08 -15.92 -3.82
CA GLY A 118 17.73 -16.76 -2.81
C GLY A 118 17.32 -16.35 -1.40
N GLY A 119 18.27 -15.88 -0.58
CA GLY A 119 18.00 -15.27 0.74
C GLY A 119 17.94 -13.74 0.74
N ALA A 120 18.18 -13.09 -0.39
CA ALA A 120 18.19 -11.63 -0.50
C ALA A 120 16.78 -11.08 -0.80
N THR A 121 16.52 -9.89 -0.25
CA THR A 121 15.35 -9.05 -0.58
C THR A 121 15.87 -7.70 -1.03
N TYR A 122 15.38 -7.21 -2.16
CA TYR A 122 15.81 -5.93 -2.69
C TYR A 122 15.36 -4.80 -1.75
N PRO A 123 16.28 -3.91 -1.32
CA PRO A 123 15.91 -2.79 -0.47
C PRO A 123 15.04 -1.82 -1.28
N LYS A 124 13.93 -1.35 -0.69
CA LYS A 124 12.96 -0.42 -1.31
C LYS A 124 11.94 -1.06 -2.27
N GLY A 125 11.31 -2.14 -1.82
CA GLY A 125 10.06 -2.58 -2.44
C GLY A 125 8.96 -1.50 -2.41
N SER A 126 7.93 -1.69 -3.21
CA SER A 126 6.77 -0.81 -3.29
C SER A 126 5.78 -1.09 -2.17
N LEU A 127 5.02 -0.06 -1.78
CA LEU A 127 4.05 -0.14 -0.69
C LEU A 127 2.69 0.40 -1.15
N LEU A 128 1.64 -0.33 -0.83
CA LEU A 128 0.25 0.11 -0.93
C LEU A 128 -0.39 0.08 0.45
N LEU A 129 -1.04 1.19 0.81
CA LEU A 129 -1.92 1.27 1.97
C LEU A 129 -3.36 1.22 1.48
N SER A 130 -4.16 0.34 2.06
CA SER A 130 -5.57 0.14 1.69
C SER A 130 -6.41 -0.20 2.93
N ARG A 131 -7.68 -0.50 2.69
CA ARG A 131 -8.55 -1.22 3.60
C ARG A 131 -9.08 -2.47 2.87
N ALA A 132 -9.45 -3.47 3.66
CA ALA A 132 -10.43 -4.48 3.25
C ALA A 132 -11.77 -3.77 3.07
#